data_AF-M4CE63-F1
#
_entry.id   AF-M4CE63-F1
#
_cell.length_a   1.000
_cell.length_b   1.000
_cell.length_c   1.000
_cell.angle_alpha   90.00
_cell.angle_beta   90.00
_cell.angle_gamma   90.00
#
_symmetry.space_group_name_H-M   'P 1'
#
loop_
_entity.id
_entity.type
_entity.pdbx_description
1 polymer ?
#
loop_
_entity_poly.entity_id
_entity_poly.type
_entity_poly.pdbx_seq_one_letter_code
_entity_poly.pdbx_strand_id
1 'polypeptide(L)'
;MASWLLQILVISSLHLISLSSQQETRFVYENFRDQDNLYLDDSAKDLGPLRLTGGATYETGRAFYKKPIQFSSSGPLSFSTHFVCALVPRTGIEGGHGLTFLLSSSMDFPNARETRYLGAFNESTSGFPVLAVELDTIRNQEFGDIDNNHVGIDVNSPISVGIASASYYSDLKGKNESINLLSGKPIQVWVDYEGTVFNVSISPLQVQKPSRPLLSHPINLSEIFPNISQLFVGFSAATGNAVLTALFRDVKASNVMLDAEFNGRLGDFGMARFHEHGGNAATTAAVGTVGYMAPELVTTGASTGTDVYAFGVFMLEVACGRRPVEPQLQVERRHMIKWVCECWKKDALLDATDPRLGGEFIAEEVEMVMKLGLLCSNIVPESRPTMEQVVLYLNNNLPMPDFSPYTLGIGTFAPFMVDAASWSWSGPSMSSSSSNHSPYPCQPADQPWSETKNSLHVVAEPEKPKT
;
A
#
# COMPACT_ATOMS: atom_id res chain seq x y z
N MET A 1 -40.69 -40.76 -46.76
CA MET A 1 -39.26 -40.44 -46.51
C MET A 1 -39.07 -39.02 -45.95
N ALA A 2 -39.66 -37.97 -46.55
CA ALA A 2 -39.51 -36.59 -46.07
C ALA A 2 -39.98 -36.35 -44.61
N SER A 3 -41.10 -36.95 -44.19
CA SER A 3 -41.60 -36.81 -42.81
C SER A 3 -40.70 -37.42 -41.74
N TRP A 4 -39.96 -38.49 -42.09
CA TRP A 4 -39.05 -39.17 -41.18
C TRP A 4 -37.73 -38.39 -41.02
N LEU A 5 -37.25 -37.77 -42.10
CA LEU A 5 -36.08 -36.88 -42.07
C LEU A 5 -36.35 -35.62 -41.23
N LEU A 6 -37.56 -35.05 -41.32
CA LEU A 6 -37.94 -33.88 -40.52
C LEU A 6 -37.97 -34.19 -39.02
N GLN A 7 -38.48 -35.37 -38.63
CA GLN A 7 -38.50 -35.79 -37.22
C GLN A 7 -37.09 -36.03 -36.67
N ILE A 8 -36.19 -36.63 -37.45
CA ILE A 8 -34.79 -36.84 -37.04
C ILE A 8 -34.06 -35.49 -36.89
N LEU A 9 -34.30 -34.53 -37.78
CA LEU A 9 -33.74 -33.17 -37.70
C LEU A 9 -34.26 -32.39 -36.48
N VAL A 10 -35.55 -32.53 -36.15
CA VAL A 10 -36.14 -31.89 -34.97
C VAL A 10 -35.59 -32.53 -33.69
N ILE A 11 -35.49 -33.86 -33.62
CA ILE A 11 -34.94 -34.55 -32.44
C ILE A 11 -33.44 -34.26 -32.27
N SER A 12 -32.66 -34.22 -33.36
CA SER A 12 -31.24 -33.86 -33.30
C SER A 12 -31.03 -32.40 -32.93
N SER A 13 -31.88 -31.49 -33.41
CA SER A 13 -31.85 -30.07 -33.02
C SER A 13 -32.26 -29.87 -31.55
N LEU A 14 -33.23 -30.62 -31.04
CA LEU A 14 -33.59 -30.61 -29.60
C LEU A 14 -32.48 -31.20 -28.73
N HIS A 15 -31.78 -32.25 -29.19
CA HIS A 15 -30.62 -32.79 -28.49
C HIS A 15 -29.42 -31.81 -28.51
N LEU A 16 -29.21 -31.10 -29.61
CA LEU A 16 -28.20 -30.02 -29.72
C LEU A 16 -28.53 -28.82 -28.84
N ILE A 17 -29.82 -28.44 -28.73
CA ILE A 17 -30.28 -27.39 -27.80
C ILE A 17 -30.09 -27.84 -26.34
N SER A 18 -30.40 -29.10 -26.01
CA SER A 18 -30.19 -29.65 -24.66
C SER A 18 -28.72 -29.89 -24.30
N LEU A 19 -27.84 -30.12 -25.28
CA LEU A 19 -26.39 -30.20 -25.07
C LEU A 19 -25.73 -28.82 -24.94
N SER A 20 -26.44 -27.75 -25.34
CA SER A 20 -25.97 -26.36 -25.22
C SER A 20 -26.47 -25.61 -23.99
N SER A 21 -27.22 -26.27 -23.09
CA SER A 21 -27.58 -25.64 -21.81
C SER A 21 -26.38 -25.67 -20.84
N GLN A 22 -25.32 -24.95 -21.17
CA GLN A 22 -24.45 -24.42 -20.13
C GLN A 22 -25.36 -23.53 -19.28
N GLN A 23 -25.49 -23.85 -18.00
CA GLN A 23 -26.40 -23.16 -17.10
C GLN A 23 -25.88 -21.72 -16.91
N GLU A 24 -26.29 -20.80 -17.78
CA GLU A 24 -25.94 -19.38 -17.68
C GLU A 24 -26.49 -18.86 -16.35
N THR A 25 -25.61 -18.73 -15.37
CA THR A 25 -25.95 -18.11 -14.10
C THR A 25 -25.88 -16.60 -14.31
N ARG A 26 -26.95 -16.01 -14.84
CA ARG A 26 -27.10 -14.56 -14.99
C ARG A 26 -27.92 -14.02 -13.82
N PHE A 27 -27.36 -13.05 -13.11
CA PHE A 27 -28.10 -12.28 -12.10
C PHE A 27 -27.72 -10.81 -12.24
N VAL A 28 -28.68 -9.92 -11.94
CA VAL A 28 -28.50 -8.47 -11.98
C VAL A 28 -29.13 -7.92 -10.71
N TYR A 29 -28.39 -7.07 -9.99
CA TYR A 29 -28.85 -6.39 -8.78
C TYR A 29 -28.96 -4.88 -9.04
N GLU A 30 -30.12 -4.44 -9.54
CA GLU A 30 -30.39 -2.99 -9.70
C GLU A 30 -30.49 -2.27 -8.35
N ASN A 31 -30.84 -3.00 -7.28
CA ASN A 31 -30.79 -2.57 -5.89
C ASN A 31 -30.63 -3.80 -4.99
N PHE A 32 -30.05 -3.64 -3.79
CA PHE A 32 -29.73 -4.76 -2.89
C PHE A 32 -30.88 -5.15 -1.96
N ARG A 33 -32.10 -4.66 -2.22
CA ARG A 33 -33.27 -4.81 -1.35
C ARG A 33 -33.76 -6.26 -1.18
N ASP A 34 -33.32 -7.17 -2.05
CA ASP A 34 -33.67 -8.58 -2.01
C ASP A 34 -32.59 -9.41 -1.28
N GLN A 35 -32.56 -9.25 0.06
CA GLN A 35 -31.56 -9.85 0.97
C GLN A 35 -31.58 -11.38 1.00
N ASP A 36 -32.62 -12.01 0.49
CA ASP A 36 -32.77 -13.47 0.53
C ASP A 36 -31.62 -14.18 -0.19
N ASN A 37 -31.01 -13.54 -1.18
CA ASN A 37 -29.91 -14.08 -1.98
C ASN A 37 -28.52 -13.55 -1.61
N LEU A 38 -28.39 -12.64 -0.63
CA LEU A 38 -27.13 -12.05 -0.20
C LEU A 38 -26.74 -12.52 1.20
N TYR A 39 -25.52 -13.02 1.33
CA TYR A 39 -24.87 -13.25 2.61
C TYR A 39 -24.07 -12.00 2.96
N LEU A 40 -24.43 -11.35 4.05
CA LEU A 40 -23.73 -10.17 4.58
C LEU A 40 -22.95 -10.60 5.82
N ASP A 41 -21.69 -10.17 5.89
CA ASP A 41 -20.76 -10.49 6.96
C ASP A 41 -20.04 -9.23 7.46
N ASP A 42 -19.58 -9.29 8.71
CA ASP A 42 -19.04 -8.18 9.49
C ASP A 42 -19.95 -6.93 9.44
N SER A 43 -19.43 -5.82 8.90
CA SER A 43 -20.10 -4.52 8.95
C SER A 43 -21.01 -4.25 7.75
N ALA A 44 -21.10 -5.21 6.82
CA ALA A 44 -21.85 -5.04 5.59
C ALA A 44 -23.36 -4.92 5.85
N LYS A 45 -23.99 -3.90 5.25
CA LYS A 45 -25.41 -3.58 5.40
C LYS A 45 -26.00 -3.17 4.06
N ASP A 46 -27.21 -3.65 3.79
CA ASP A 46 -28.03 -3.11 2.72
C ASP A 46 -28.86 -1.93 3.24
N LEU A 47 -28.59 -0.74 2.71
CA LEU A 47 -29.33 0.50 3.00
C LEU A 47 -29.96 1.07 1.71
N GLY A 48 -30.16 0.23 0.68
CA GLY A 48 -30.50 0.61 -0.69
C GLY A 48 -29.33 0.29 -1.64
N PRO A 49 -28.25 1.08 -1.62
CA PRO A 49 -26.93 0.62 -2.06
C PRO A 49 -26.28 -0.28 -1.01
N LEU A 50 -25.54 -1.30 -1.45
CA LEU A 50 -24.79 -2.19 -0.56
C LEU A 50 -23.64 -1.42 0.07
N ARG A 51 -23.65 -1.30 1.40
CA ARG A 51 -22.58 -0.68 2.16
C ARG A 51 -21.73 -1.71 2.86
N LEU A 52 -20.48 -1.86 2.43
CA LEU A 52 -19.55 -2.80 3.07
C LEU A 52 -19.02 -2.25 4.40
N THR A 53 -18.61 -0.98 4.46
CA THR A 53 -18.02 -0.39 5.67
C THR A 53 -18.75 0.87 6.14
N GLY A 54 -18.81 1.03 7.45
CA GLY A 54 -19.38 2.14 8.22
C GLY A 54 -18.48 3.39 8.29
N GLY A 55 -17.20 3.24 7.97
CA GLY A 55 -16.19 4.30 8.06
C GLY A 55 -15.62 4.44 9.48
N ALA A 56 -15.84 3.44 10.34
CA ALA A 56 -15.07 3.29 11.57
C ALA A 56 -13.60 2.98 11.21
N THR A 57 -12.68 3.16 12.16
CA THR A 57 -11.28 2.74 11.94
C THR A 57 -11.18 1.25 12.25
N TYR A 58 -10.45 0.50 11.41
CA TYR A 58 -10.23 -0.95 11.56
C TYR A 58 -11.53 -1.78 11.44
N GLU A 59 -12.22 -1.60 10.32
CA GLU A 59 -13.51 -2.23 10.03
C GLU A 59 -13.42 -3.06 8.74
N THR A 60 -13.94 -4.28 8.75
CA THR A 60 -14.19 -5.11 7.56
C THR A 60 -15.68 -5.21 7.27
N GLY A 61 -16.00 -5.47 6.00
CA GLY A 61 -17.35 -5.82 5.59
C GLY A 61 -17.34 -6.62 4.31
N ARG A 62 -18.11 -7.71 4.28
CA ARG A 62 -18.18 -8.60 3.13
C ARG A 62 -19.62 -8.86 2.72
N ALA A 63 -19.82 -9.07 1.43
CA ALA A 63 -21.11 -9.44 0.88
C ALA A 63 -20.92 -10.46 -0.24
N PHE A 64 -21.59 -11.61 -0.13
CA PHE A 64 -21.53 -12.68 -1.11
C PHE A 64 -22.90 -13.01 -1.67
N TYR A 65 -22.93 -13.42 -2.94
CA TYR A 65 -24.10 -14.07 -3.50
C TYR A 65 -24.21 -15.50 -2.96
N LYS A 66 -25.32 -15.82 -2.30
CA LYS A 66 -25.50 -17.10 -1.58
C LYS A 66 -25.47 -18.33 -2.48
N LYS A 67 -25.87 -18.19 -3.75
CA LYS A 67 -25.91 -19.33 -4.68
C LYS A 67 -24.54 -19.48 -5.35
N PRO A 68 -23.84 -20.60 -5.15
CA PRO A 68 -22.54 -20.80 -5.76
C PRO A 68 -22.67 -20.95 -7.28
N ILE A 69 -21.70 -20.40 -7.99
CA ILE A 69 -21.48 -20.63 -9.42
C ILE A 69 -20.88 -22.03 -9.58
N GLN A 70 -21.54 -22.87 -10.39
CA GLN A 70 -21.01 -24.20 -10.69
C GLN A 70 -19.74 -24.06 -11.53
N PHE A 71 -18.64 -24.62 -11.03
CA PHE A 71 -17.33 -24.61 -11.65
C PHE A 71 -17.00 -26.03 -12.11
N SER A 72 -16.64 -26.18 -13.38
CA SER A 72 -16.19 -27.46 -13.94
C SER A 72 -14.83 -27.25 -14.58
N SER A 73 -13.82 -27.95 -14.07
CA SER A 73 -12.45 -27.90 -14.59
C SER A 73 -12.29 -28.53 -15.98
N SER A 74 -13.35 -29.16 -16.52
CA SER A 74 -13.33 -29.91 -17.78
C SER A 74 -13.92 -29.17 -18.99
N GLY A 75 -14.36 -27.92 -18.83
CA GLY A 75 -14.96 -27.12 -19.92
C GLY A 75 -14.38 -25.70 -20.01
N PRO A 76 -14.49 -25.03 -21.17
CA PRO A 76 -14.12 -23.62 -21.29
C PRO A 76 -15.03 -22.80 -20.37
N LEU A 77 -14.43 -22.17 -19.36
CA LEU A 77 -15.13 -21.28 -18.46
C LEU A 77 -14.94 -19.84 -18.94
N SER A 78 -16.03 -19.09 -18.97
CA SER A 78 -15.98 -17.65 -19.20
C SER A 78 -17.05 -17.00 -18.35
N PHE A 79 -16.73 -15.85 -17.78
CA PHE A 79 -17.69 -15.05 -17.05
C PHE A 79 -17.39 -13.58 -17.28
N SER A 80 -18.41 -12.75 -17.13
CA SER A 80 -18.26 -11.30 -17.08
C SER A 80 -19.08 -10.79 -15.91
N THR A 81 -18.49 -9.88 -15.16
CA THR A 81 -19.20 -9.11 -14.14
C THR A 81 -18.97 -7.63 -14.35
N HIS A 82 -19.99 -6.85 -14.03
CA HIS A 82 -19.98 -5.41 -14.06
C HIS A 82 -20.61 -4.88 -12.78
N PHE A 83 -19.93 -3.94 -12.14
CA PHE A 83 -20.46 -3.27 -10.97
C PHE A 83 -20.03 -1.81 -10.93
N VAL A 84 -20.85 -0.99 -10.30
CA VAL A 84 -20.59 0.40 -9.98
C VAL A 84 -20.24 0.46 -8.50
N CYS A 85 -19.19 1.18 -8.15
CA CYS A 85 -18.87 1.45 -6.75
C CYS A 85 -18.41 2.90 -6.53
N ALA A 86 -18.38 3.33 -5.27
CA ALA A 86 -17.80 4.61 -4.88
C ALA A 86 -17.06 4.47 -3.54
N LEU A 87 -15.78 4.86 -3.51
CA LEU A 87 -14.96 4.93 -2.31
C LEU A 87 -15.00 6.37 -1.79
N VAL A 88 -15.74 6.58 -0.69
CA VAL A 88 -16.00 7.91 -0.13
C VAL A 88 -15.03 8.20 1.01
N PRO A 89 -14.11 9.16 0.87
CA PRO A 89 -13.15 9.49 1.92
C PRO A 89 -13.82 10.18 3.10
N ARG A 90 -13.20 10.07 4.29
CA ARG A 90 -13.65 10.80 5.48
C ARG A 90 -13.07 12.20 5.49
N THR A 91 -13.90 13.21 5.77
CA THR A 91 -13.42 14.56 6.03
C THR A 91 -12.47 14.56 7.23
N GLY A 92 -11.21 14.95 7.02
CA GLY A 92 -10.18 15.02 8.06
C GLY A 92 -9.48 13.70 8.40
N ILE A 93 -9.78 12.59 7.71
CA ILE A 93 -9.02 11.34 7.79
C ILE A 93 -8.70 10.88 6.37
N GLU A 94 -7.43 10.68 6.06
CA GLU A 94 -7.03 10.09 4.78
C GLU A 94 -7.60 8.67 4.67
N GLY A 95 -8.39 8.46 3.62
CA GLY A 95 -9.14 7.23 3.38
C GLY A 95 -8.23 6.03 3.07
N GLY A 96 -8.73 4.84 3.36
CA GLY A 96 -8.07 3.57 3.15
C GLY A 96 -8.93 2.43 3.73
N HIS A 97 -8.75 1.18 3.33
CA HIS A 97 -7.68 0.70 2.45
C HIS A 97 -8.17 0.37 1.04
N GLY A 98 -9.38 -0.15 0.88
CA GLY A 98 -9.90 -0.39 -0.47
C GLY A 98 -11.13 -1.27 -0.52
N LEU A 99 -11.42 -1.73 -1.73
CA LEU A 99 -12.50 -2.66 -2.08
C LEU A 99 -11.92 -3.79 -2.93
N THR A 100 -12.36 -5.01 -2.71
CA THR A 100 -12.08 -6.16 -3.56
C THR A 100 -13.36 -6.76 -4.12
N PHE A 101 -13.35 -7.11 -5.40
CA PHE A 101 -14.23 -8.13 -5.97
C PHE A 101 -13.59 -9.50 -5.76
N LEU A 102 -14.36 -10.49 -5.32
CA LEU A 102 -13.86 -11.80 -4.91
C LEU A 102 -14.52 -12.94 -5.68
N LEU A 103 -13.69 -13.91 -6.09
CA LEU A 103 -14.05 -15.29 -6.38
C LEU A 103 -13.37 -16.19 -5.35
N SER A 104 -14.13 -17.02 -4.63
CA SER A 104 -13.58 -17.90 -3.60
C SER A 104 -14.32 -19.22 -3.49
N SER A 105 -13.66 -20.24 -2.94
CA SER A 105 -14.30 -21.51 -2.58
C SER A 105 -15.13 -21.44 -1.28
N SER A 106 -15.06 -20.33 -0.54
CA SER A 106 -15.77 -20.10 0.72
C SER A 106 -16.38 -18.69 0.75
N MET A 107 -17.45 -18.51 1.54
CA MET A 107 -17.95 -17.20 1.95
C MET A 107 -17.45 -16.79 3.34
N ASP A 108 -16.83 -17.72 4.07
CA ASP A 108 -16.30 -17.52 5.43
C ASP A 108 -14.79 -17.26 5.37
N PHE A 109 -14.36 -16.15 5.98
CA PHE A 109 -13.00 -15.60 5.95
C PHE A 109 -12.48 -15.34 7.37
N PRO A 110 -12.40 -16.37 8.25
CA PRO A 110 -12.24 -16.20 9.69
C PRO A 110 -10.90 -15.59 10.12
N ASN A 111 -9.88 -15.65 9.26
CA ASN A 111 -8.55 -15.10 9.52
C ASN A 111 -8.27 -13.82 8.72
N ALA A 112 -9.19 -13.39 7.86
CA ALA A 112 -8.94 -12.25 7.01
C ALA A 112 -8.94 -10.95 7.84
N ARG A 113 -7.96 -10.08 7.58
CA ARG A 113 -7.71 -8.89 8.37
C ARG A 113 -8.16 -7.61 7.67
N GLU A 114 -8.37 -6.59 8.47
CA GLU A 114 -8.62 -5.22 8.03
C GLU A 114 -7.36 -4.57 7.42
N THR A 115 -7.42 -3.26 7.16
CA THR A 115 -6.31 -2.48 6.60
C THR A 115 -5.82 -3.05 5.26
N ARG A 116 -4.51 -3.23 5.11
CA ARG A 116 -3.79 -3.67 3.91
C ARG A 116 -4.21 -5.03 3.37
N TYR A 117 -4.95 -5.83 4.15
CA TYR A 117 -5.43 -7.14 3.72
C TYR A 117 -6.83 -7.11 3.11
N LEU A 118 -7.44 -5.93 3.00
CA LEU A 118 -8.70 -5.65 2.30
C LEU A 118 -9.89 -6.51 2.77
N GLY A 119 -9.80 -7.10 3.96
CA GLY A 119 -10.78 -8.04 4.49
C GLY A 119 -10.81 -9.37 3.76
N ALA A 120 -9.89 -9.64 2.82
CA ALA A 120 -9.85 -10.86 2.02
C ALA A 120 -8.63 -11.74 2.30
N PHE A 121 -7.54 -11.15 2.81
CA PHE A 121 -6.25 -11.80 3.03
C PHE A 121 -5.81 -11.74 4.49
N ASN A 122 -4.68 -12.38 4.80
CA ASN A 122 -4.06 -12.35 6.13
C ASN A 122 -2.53 -12.42 6.03
N GLU A 123 -1.84 -12.38 7.18
CA GLU A 123 -0.37 -12.43 7.27
C GLU A 123 0.24 -13.75 6.75
N SER A 124 -0.55 -14.82 6.69
CA SER A 124 -0.10 -16.16 6.28
C SER A 124 -0.61 -16.52 4.88
N THR A 125 0.24 -16.96 3.96
CA THR A 125 -0.21 -17.39 2.61
C THR A 125 -1.14 -18.61 2.58
N SER A 126 -1.44 -19.21 3.74
CA SER A 126 -2.34 -20.36 3.91
C SER A 126 -3.79 -19.92 4.18
N GLY A 127 -4.41 -19.25 3.21
CA GLY A 127 -5.85 -19.01 3.17
C GLY A 127 -6.60 -20.05 2.32
N PHE A 128 -7.92 -19.90 2.20
CA PHE A 128 -8.70 -20.60 1.18
C PHE A 128 -8.36 -20.06 -0.21
N PRO A 129 -8.51 -20.86 -1.28
CA PRO A 129 -8.41 -20.37 -2.65
C PRO A 129 -9.24 -19.11 -2.88
N VAL A 130 -8.59 -18.05 -3.35
CA VAL A 130 -9.20 -16.76 -3.65
C VAL A 130 -8.53 -16.11 -4.84
N LEU A 131 -9.36 -15.56 -5.72
CA LEU A 131 -8.97 -14.66 -6.80
C LEU A 131 -9.68 -13.34 -6.57
N ALA A 132 -8.95 -12.24 -6.53
CA ALA A 132 -9.52 -10.93 -6.29
C ALA A 132 -9.14 -9.90 -7.36
N VAL A 133 -9.99 -8.89 -7.50
CA VAL A 133 -9.64 -7.62 -8.13
C VAL A 133 -9.72 -6.55 -7.06
N GLU A 134 -8.58 -5.96 -6.72
CA GLU A 134 -8.49 -4.89 -5.72
C GLU A 134 -8.58 -3.50 -6.37
N LEU A 135 -9.27 -2.60 -5.69
CA LEU A 135 -9.21 -1.16 -5.86
C LEU A 135 -8.56 -0.60 -4.60
N ASP A 136 -7.25 -0.46 -4.63
CA ASP A 136 -6.46 -0.05 -3.47
C ASP A 136 -6.18 1.45 -3.49
N THR A 137 -6.32 2.04 -2.31
CA THR A 137 -6.20 3.48 -2.05
C THR A 137 -5.07 3.82 -1.09
N ILE A 138 -4.29 2.81 -0.70
CA ILE A 138 -3.09 2.90 0.11
C ILE A 138 -1.96 2.26 -0.69
N ARG A 139 -0.74 2.72 -0.44
CA ARG A 139 0.46 2.10 -1.01
C ARG A 139 1.18 1.37 0.11
N ASN A 140 1.26 0.07 -0.01
CA ASN A 140 1.93 -0.83 0.88
C ASN A 140 3.23 -1.35 0.24
N GLN A 141 4.37 -0.77 0.65
CA GLN A 141 5.67 -1.11 0.05
C GLN A 141 6.02 -2.60 0.17
N GLU A 142 5.64 -3.26 1.27
CA GLU A 142 5.92 -4.70 1.43
C GLU A 142 5.08 -5.60 0.50
N PHE A 143 4.03 -5.07 -0.15
CA PHE A 143 3.23 -5.78 -1.15
C PHE A 143 3.63 -5.42 -2.59
N GLY A 144 4.57 -4.50 -2.76
CA GLY A 144 5.06 -4.09 -4.09
C GLY A 144 4.17 -3.05 -4.77
N ASP A 145 3.28 -2.40 -4.03
CA ASP A 145 2.35 -1.40 -4.57
C ASP A 145 3.08 -0.25 -5.27
N ILE A 146 2.60 0.07 -6.46
CA ILE A 146 3.22 1.05 -7.35
C ILE A 146 2.88 2.49 -6.95
N ASP A 147 1.69 2.73 -6.42
CA ASP A 147 1.18 4.02 -5.93
C ASP A 147 0.00 3.79 -4.96
N ASN A 148 -0.58 4.85 -4.39
CA ASN A 148 -1.72 4.79 -3.45
C ASN A 148 -3.09 4.89 -4.15
N ASN A 149 -3.16 4.55 -5.44
CA ASN A 149 -4.36 4.66 -6.24
C ASN A 149 -4.24 3.71 -7.42
N HIS A 150 -4.29 2.40 -7.12
CA HIS A 150 -4.04 1.36 -8.10
C HIS A 150 -5.16 0.32 -8.13
N VAL A 151 -5.14 -0.46 -9.21
CA VAL A 151 -5.97 -1.64 -9.40
C VAL A 151 -5.05 -2.84 -9.51
N GLY A 152 -5.43 -3.91 -8.83
CA GLY A 152 -4.64 -5.13 -8.74
C GLY A 152 -5.45 -6.39 -9.07
N ILE A 153 -4.73 -7.46 -9.40
CA ILE A 153 -5.27 -8.82 -9.55
C ILE A 153 -4.50 -9.70 -8.58
N ASP A 154 -5.21 -10.27 -7.62
CA ASP A 154 -4.61 -11.00 -6.51
C ASP A 154 -4.96 -12.48 -6.59
N VAL A 155 -3.96 -13.34 -6.37
CA VAL A 155 -4.13 -14.80 -6.38
C VAL A 155 -3.59 -15.35 -5.07
N ASN A 156 -4.49 -15.75 -4.17
CA ASN A 156 -4.17 -16.35 -2.86
C ASN A 156 -3.22 -15.53 -1.96
N SER A 157 -2.99 -14.26 -2.28
CA SER A 157 -1.99 -13.39 -1.65
C SER A 157 -2.38 -11.94 -1.87
N PRO A 158 -2.12 -11.01 -0.92
CA PRO A 158 -2.31 -9.57 -1.11
C PRO A 158 -1.23 -8.95 -2.02
N ILE A 159 -0.31 -9.75 -2.57
CA ILE A 159 0.68 -9.31 -3.56
C ILE A 159 0.09 -9.55 -4.94
N SER A 160 -0.27 -8.47 -5.62
CA SER A 160 -0.84 -8.48 -6.96
C SER A 160 0.06 -9.16 -8.00
N VAL A 161 -0.52 -10.09 -8.79
CA VAL A 161 0.15 -10.69 -9.97
C VAL A 161 0.06 -9.79 -11.21
N GLY A 162 -0.89 -8.86 -11.23
CA GLY A 162 -0.99 -7.81 -12.23
C GLY A 162 -1.48 -6.51 -11.58
N ILE A 163 -0.76 -5.41 -11.78
CA ILE A 163 -1.02 -4.14 -11.11
C ILE A 163 -0.88 -2.96 -12.07
N ALA A 164 -1.76 -1.95 -11.95
CA ALA A 164 -1.69 -0.72 -12.72
C ALA A 164 -2.31 0.46 -11.96
N SER A 165 -1.75 1.66 -12.13
CA SER A 165 -2.31 2.90 -11.58
C SER A 165 -3.74 3.09 -12.11
N ALA A 166 -4.67 3.47 -11.23
CA ALA A 166 -6.07 3.57 -11.57
C ALA A 166 -6.29 4.60 -12.70
N SER A 167 -6.63 4.08 -13.87
CA SER A 167 -6.84 4.83 -15.09
C SER A 167 -7.72 4.05 -16.06
N TYR A 168 -8.21 4.73 -17.09
CA TYR A 168 -8.99 4.09 -18.16
C TYR A 168 -8.51 4.57 -19.53
N TYR A 169 -8.56 3.68 -20.52
CA TYR A 169 -8.29 4.08 -21.89
C TYR A 169 -9.47 4.87 -22.46
N SER A 170 -9.24 6.15 -22.77
CA SER A 170 -10.24 7.04 -23.35
C SER A 170 -10.25 6.86 -24.87
N ASP A 171 -11.22 6.12 -25.39
CA ASP A 171 -11.35 5.86 -26.84
C ASP A 171 -11.45 7.15 -27.67
N LEU A 172 -12.08 8.17 -27.09
CA LEU A 172 -12.20 9.50 -27.71
C LEU A 172 -10.87 10.23 -27.81
N LYS A 173 -9.98 10.09 -26.80
CA LYS A 173 -8.68 10.77 -26.75
C LYS A 173 -7.52 9.89 -27.20
N GLY A 174 -7.74 8.60 -27.39
CA GLY A 174 -6.71 7.61 -27.74
C GLY A 174 -5.62 7.45 -26.68
N LYS A 175 -5.90 7.72 -25.40
CA LYS A 175 -4.90 7.66 -24.31
C LYS A 175 -5.53 7.29 -22.97
N ASN A 176 -4.69 6.86 -22.03
CA ASN A 176 -5.12 6.61 -20.65
C ASN A 176 -5.40 7.93 -19.91
N GLU A 177 -6.50 7.96 -19.18
CA GLU A 177 -6.89 9.04 -18.28
C GLU A 177 -6.94 8.51 -16.84
N SER A 178 -6.31 9.23 -15.92
CA SER A 178 -6.27 8.83 -14.50
C SER A 178 -7.64 8.96 -13.84
N ILE A 179 -7.92 8.04 -12.93
CA ILE A 179 -9.09 8.04 -12.06
C ILE A 179 -8.59 8.13 -10.63
N ASN A 180 -9.16 9.02 -9.83
CA ASN A 180 -8.97 9.02 -8.38
C ASN A 180 -10.04 8.15 -7.73
N LEU A 181 -9.64 6.98 -7.21
CA LEU A 181 -10.52 6.02 -6.55
C LEU A 181 -11.18 6.64 -5.31
N LEU A 182 -10.45 7.42 -4.52
CA LEU A 182 -10.95 8.15 -3.34
C LEU A 182 -11.70 9.45 -3.68
N SER A 183 -12.13 9.66 -4.92
CA SER A 183 -12.86 10.88 -5.28
C SER A 183 -14.28 10.94 -4.71
N GLY A 184 -14.80 9.84 -4.15
CA GLY A 184 -16.21 9.69 -3.77
C GLY A 184 -17.19 9.66 -4.95
N LYS A 185 -16.70 9.77 -6.19
CA LYS A 185 -17.53 9.70 -7.39
C LYS A 185 -17.74 8.24 -7.80
N PRO A 186 -18.91 7.88 -8.34
CA PRO A 186 -19.14 6.53 -8.84
C PRO A 186 -18.20 6.16 -10.00
N ILE A 187 -17.60 4.98 -9.89
CA ILE A 187 -16.77 4.33 -10.88
C ILE A 187 -17.42 3.01 -11.29
N GLN A 188 -17.24 2.65 -12.56
CA GLN A 188 -17.64 1.38 -13.13
C GLN A 188 -16.43 0.46 -13.22
N VAL A 189 -16.64 -0.81 -12.92
CA VAL A 189 -15.63 -1.87 -13.01
C VAL A 189 -16.21 -3.01 -13.84
N TRP A 190 -15.43 -3.53 -14.77
CA TRP A 190 -15.70 -4.75 -15.51
C TRP A 190 -14.60 -5.75 -15.23
N VAL A 191 -14.99 -6.99 -14.94
CA VAL A 191 -14.09 -8.13 -14.80
C VAL A 191 -14.57 -9.19 -15.77
N ASP A 192 -13.78 -9.42 -16.83
CA ASP A 192 -14.10 -10.38 -17.88
C ASP A 192 -13.05 -11.49 -17.88
N TYR A 193 -13.50 -12.72 -17.69
CA TYR A 193 -12.67 -13.91 -17.87
C TYR A 193 -13.10 -14.62 -19.14
N GLU A 194 -12.18 -14.72 -20.10
CA GLU A 194 -12.41 -15.38 -21.38
C GLU A 194 -11.34 -16.45 -21.60
N GLY A 195 -11.75 -17.73 -21.50
CA GLY A 195 -10.87 -18.88 -21.64
C GLY A 195 -9.82 -18.98 -20.53
N THR A 196 -8.71 -18.25 -20.71
CA THR A 196 -7.55 -18.19 -19.80
C THR A 196 -7.05 -16.75 -19.57
N VAL A 197 -7.77 -15.75 -20.06
CA VAL A 197 -7.40 -14.35 -19.94
C VAL A 197 -8.37 -13.66 -19.00
N PHE A 198 -7.82 -12.99 -17.99
CA PHE A 198 -8.54 -12.23 -16.99
C PHE A 198 -8.32 -10.74 -17.24
N ASN A 199 -9.37 -10.06 -17.68
CA ASN A 199 -9.36 -8.65 -18.04
C ASN A 199 -10.09 -7.82 -16.99
N VAL A 200 -9.46 -6.71 -16.58
CA VAL A 200 -10.07 -5.71 -15.69
C VAL A 200 -10.10 -4.38 -16.40
N SER A 201 -11.28 -3.77 -16.46
CA SER A 201 -11.46 -2.40 -16.96
C SER A 201 -12.16 -1.56 -15.91
N ILE A 202 -11.75 -0.29 -15.76
CA ILE A 202 -12.46 0.68 -14.92
C ILE A 202 -12.76 1.94 -15.72
N SER A 203 -13.79 2.70 -15.35
CA SER A 203 -14.06 4.04 -15.92
C SER A 203 -14.99 4.87 -15.01
N PRO A 204 -15.05 6.20 -15.14
CA PRO A 204 -16.10 7.00 -14.50
C PRO A 204 -17.50 6.58 -14.97
N LEU A 205 -18.54 6.77 -14.14
CA LEU A 205 -19.91 6.36 -14.47
C LEU A 205 -20.46 6.90 -15.80
N GLN A 206 -20.05 8.10 -16.21
CA GLN A 206 -20.53 8.70 -17.48
C GLN A 206 -19.79 8.20 -18.72
N VAL A 207 -18.76 7.36 -18.54
CA VAL A 207 -17.94 6.82 -19.62
C VAL A 207 -18.38 5.38 -19.91
N GLN A 208 -18.45 5.01 -21.18
CA GLN A 208 -18.75 3.62 -21.57
C GLN A 208 -17.56 2.70 -21.28
N LYS A 209 -17.78 1.38 -21.28
CA LYS A 209 -16.71 0.39 -21.13
C LYS A 209 -15.56 0.71 -22.10
N PRO A 210 -14.33 0.95 -21.61
CA PRO A 210 -13.17 1.22 -22.45
C PRO A 210 -12.92 0.09 -23.46
N SER A 211 -12.50 0.42 -24.68
CA SER A 211 -12.16 -0.61 -25.69
C SER A 211 -10.89 -1.41 -25.34
N ARG A 212 -10.10 -0.94 -24.37
CA ARG A 212 -8.87 -1.59 -23.91
C ARG A 212 -8.95 -1.78 -22.40
N PRO A 213 -8.70 -2.99 -21.87
CA PRO A 213 -8.69 -3.20 -20.45
C PRO A 213 -7.51 -2.48 -19.80
N LEU A 214 -7.68 -2.11 -18.53
CA LEU A 214 -6.59 -1.57 -17.70
C LEU A 214 -5.56 -2.67 -17.42
N LEU A 215 -6.04 -3.87 -17.07
CA LEU A 215 -5.22 -5.06 -16.84
C LEU A 215 -5.71 -6.22 -17.71
N SER A 216 -4.77 -6.97 -18.25
CA SER A 216 -5.02 -8.23 -18.96
C SER A 216 -3.96 -9.22 -18.48
N HIS A 217 -4.36 -10.23 -17.72
CA HIS A 217 -3.43 -11.19 -17.11
C HIS A 217 -3.83 -12.64 -17.45
N PRO A 218 -2.88 -13.52 -17.84
CA PRO A 218 -3.18 -14.93 -18.03
C PRO A 218 -3.44 -15.59 -16.68
N ILE A 219 -4.62 -16.20 -16.51
CA ILE A 219 -5.03 -16.90 -15.29
C ILE A 219 -5.62 -18.25 -15.65
N ASN A 220 -5.19 -19.28 -14.90
CA ASN A 220 -5.78 -20.61 -14.96
C ASN A 220 -6.61 -20.87 -13.70
N LEU A 221 -7.95 -20.74 -13.81
CA LEU A 221 -8.84 -20.95 -12.67
C LEU A 221 -8.77 -22.38 -12.11
N SER A 222 -8.43 -23.38 -12.93
CA SER A 222 -8.28 -24.76 -12.46
C SER A 222 -7.04 -24.97 -11.57
N GLU A 223 -6.00 -24.13 -11.73
CA GLU A 223 -4.82 -24.13 -10.86
C GLU A 223 -5.10 -23.39 -9.55
N ILE A 224 -5.86 -22.30 -9.60
CA ILE A 224 -6.24 -21.53 -8.40
C ILE A 224 -7.24 -22.33 -7.55
N PHE A 225 -8.22 -22.98 -8.17
CA PHE A 225 -9.31 -23.69 -7.52
C PHE A 225 -9.29 -25.21 -7.80
N PRO A 226 -8.26 -25.95 -7.35
CA PRO A 226 -8.13 -27.37 -7.64
C PRO A 226 -9.22 -28.17 -6.90
N ASN A 227 -9.90 -29.06 -7.63
CA ASN A 227 -10.97 -29.94 -7.09
C ASN A 227 -12.17 -29.20 -6.48
N ILE A 228 -12.32 -27.91 -6.75
CA ILE A 228 -13.51 -27.14 -6.38
C ILE A 228 -14.56 -27.34 -7.48
N SER A 229 -15.84 -27.42 -7.11
CA SER A 229 -16.96 -27.49 -8.05
C SER A 229 -17.92 -26.31 -7.91
N GLN A 230 -17.69 -25.45 -6.92
CA GLN A 230 -18.57 -24.36 -6.54
C GLN A 230 -17.74 -23.16 -6.12
N LEU A 231 -17.96 -22.04 -6.79
CA LEU A 231 -17.33 -20.76 -6.47
C LEU A 231 -18.37 -19.77 -5.98
N PHE A 232 -18.01 -19.03 -4.95
CA PHE A 232 -18.77 -17.90 -4.44
C PHE A 232 -18.20 -16.63 -5.03
N VAL A 233 -19.10 -15.70 -5.32
CA VAL A 233 -18.76 -14.36 -5.83
C VAL A 233 -19.26 -13.32 -4.85
N GLY A 234 -18.43 -12.33 -4.59
CA GLY A 234 -18.75 -11.32 -3.60
C GLY A 234 -17.81 -10.13 -3.62
N PHE A 235 -17.92 -9.34 -2.57
CA PHE A 235 -17.12 -8.17 -2.34
C PHE A 235 -16.61 -8.17 -0.91
N SER A 236 -15.40 -7.65 -0.71
CA SER A 236 -14.86 -7.32 0.60
C SER A 236 -14.34 -5.90 0.60
N ALA A 237 -14.44 -5.21 1.72
CA ALA A 237 -13.75 -3.95 1.94
C ALA A 237 -13.21 -3.88 3.34
N ALA A 238 -12.10 -3.16 3.50
CA ALA A 238 -11.53 -2.88 4.80
C ALA A 238 -11.20 -1.40 4.94
N THR A 239 -11.29 -0.92 6.17
CA THR A 239 -10.79 0.38 6.59
C THR A 239 -9.61 0.22 7.54
N GLY A 240 -8.84 1.30 7.68
CA GLY A 240 -7.75 1.40 8.64
C GLY A 240 -7.29 2.85 8.73
N ASN A 241 -6.26 3.10 9.55
CA ASN A 241 -5.56 4.36 9.46
C ASN A 241 -4.55 4.27 8.31
N ALA A 242 -4.61 5.21 7.37
CA ALA A 242 -3.44 5.51 6.56
C ALA A 242 -2.35 5.96 7.53
N VAL A 243 -1.37 5.10 7.81
CA VAL A 243 -0.22 5.51 8.63
C VAL A 243 0.59 6.47 7.75
N LEU A 244 0.36 7.77 7.90
CA LEU A 244 1.22 8.79 7.34
C LEU A 244 2.61 8.58 7.94
N THR A 245 3.53 8.10 7.12
CA THR A 245 4.92 7.99 7.56
C THR A 245 5.51 9.39 7.65
N ALA A 246 5.72 9.86 8.88
CA ALA A 246 6.45 11.08 9.13
C ALA A 246 7.92 10.87 8.76
N LEU A 247 8.41 11.64 7.80
CA LEU A 247 9.83 11.75 7.51
C LEU A 247 10.38 12.91 8.34
N PHE A 248 11.29 12.60 9.26
CA PHE A 248 11.89 13.58 10.15
C PHE A 248 12.92 14.43 9.43
N ARG A 249 13.71 13.83 8.52
CA ARG A 249 14.69 14.47 7.61
C ARG A 249 15.84 15.21 8.28
N ASP A 250 15.82 15.33 9.61
CA ASP A 250 16.87 15.97 10.40
C ASP A 250 17.05 15.26 11.76
N VAL A 251 17.08 13.92 11.74
CA VAL A 251 17.45 13.11 12.91
C VAL A 251 18.94 13.32 13.20
N LYS A 252 19.25 13.91 14.36
CA LYS A 252 20.62 14.16 14.84
C LYS A 252 20.64 14.38 16.34
N ALA A 253 21.80 14.23 16.99
CA ALA A 253 21.89 14.34 18.45
C ALA A 253 21.41 15.70 18.99
N SER A 254 21.64 16.80 18.28
CA SER A 254 21.18 18.13 18.74
C SER A 254 19.66 18.32 18.68
N ASN A 255 18.96 17.46 17.93
CA ASN A 255 17.50 17.47 17.81
C ASN A 255 16.84 16.41 18.70
N VAL A 256 17.61 15.65 19.48
CA VAL A 256 17.07 14.73 20.49
C VAL A 256 17.21 15.41 21.86
N MET A 257 16.07 15.80 22.42
CA MET A 257 15.97 16.34 23.77
C MET A 257 15.71 15.21 24.76
N LEU A 258 16.17 15.37 25.99
CA LEU A 258 15.87 14.44 27.08
C LEU A 258 14.85 15.09 28.01
N ASP A 259 13.81 14.35 28.41
CA ASP A 259 12.91 14.79 29.47
C ASP A 259 13.48 14.51 30.88
N ALA A 260 12.70 14.82 31.92
CA ALA A 260 13.14 14.68 33.31
C ALA A 260 13.45 13.23 33.70
N GLU A 261 12.86 12.27 32.99
CA GLU A 261 13.05 10.84 33.16
C GLU A 261 14.11 10.26 32.20
N PHE A 262 14.87 11.11 31.50
CA PHE A 262 15.87 10.74 30.50
C PHE A 262 15.32 10.00 29.27
N ASN A 263 14.03 10.16 28.96
CA ASN A 263 13.50 9.66 27.70
C ASN A 263 13.88 10.59 26.54
N GLY A 264 14.40 10.01 25.47
CA GLY A 264 14.67 10.72 24.22
C GLY A 264 13.39 11.18 23.54
N ARG A 265 13.32 12.46 23.17
CA ARG A 265 12.25 13.07 22.39
C ARG A 265 12.84 13.83 21.22
N LEU A 266 12.36 13.53 20.02
CA LEU A 266 12.69 14.30 18.83
C LEU A 266 12.09 15.72 18.93
N GLY A 267 12.91 16.71 18.63
CA GLY A 267 12.55 18.11 18.48
C GLY A 267 12.84 18.60 17.06
N ASP A 268 12.58 19.89 16.84
CA ASP A 268 12.80 20.60 15.57
C ASP A 268 12.14 19.93 14.34
N PHE A 269 10.81 20.04 14.28
CA PHE A 269 10.00 19.56 13.16
C PHE A 269 9.95 20.52 11.96
N GLY A 270 10.81 21.55 11.91
CA GLY A 270 10.78 22.54 10.82
C GLY A 270 10.97 21.91 9.43
N MET A 271 11.70 20.79 9.40
CA MET A 271 11.99 20.00 8.21
C MET A 271 11.14 18.74 8.08
N ALA A 272 10.45 18.34 9.14
CA ALA A 272 9.61 17.16 9.14
C ALA A 272 8.46 17.33 8.14
N ARG A 273 8.14 16.26 7.42
CA ARG A 273 7.02 16.22 6.49
C ARG A 273 6.31 14.88 6.63
N PHE A 274 4.98 14.91 6.65
CA PHE A 274 4.22 13.70 6.39
C PHE A 274 4.43 13.34 4.92
N HIS A 275 4.90 12.13 4.68
CA HIS A 275 5.02 11.64 3.32
C HIS A 275 3.67 11.09 2.88
N GLU A 276 3.00 11.81 2.00
CA GLU A 276 1.93 11.24 1.18
C GLU A 276 2.56 10.11 0.36
N HIS A 277 2.07 8.88 0.52
CA HIS A 277 2.57 7.69 -0.17
C HIS A 277 2.18 7.74 -1.67
N GLY A 278 2.72 8.70 -2.43
CA GLY A 278 2.31 8.97 -3.82
C GLY A 278 2.72 10.36 -4.36
N GLY A 279 3.24 11.27 -3.54
CA GLY A 279 3.90 12.48 -4.03
C GLY A 279 5.28 12.13 -4.59
N ASN A 280 5.63 12.65 -5.79
CA ASN A 280 6.95 12.44 -6.41
C ASN A 280 8.10 12.67 -5.40
N ALA A 281 8.68 11.59 -4.88
CA ALA A 281 9.84 11.64 -3.97
C ALA A 281 11.00 12.45 -4.59
N ALA A 282 11.10 12.41 -5.93
CA ALA A 282 12.06 13.14 -6.76
C ALA A 282 11.97 14.68 -6.69
N THR A 283 10.99 15.27 -5.99
CA THR A 283 10.85 16.74 -5.86
C THR A 283 11.00 17.26 -4.43
N THR A 284 11.23 16.39 -3.44
CA THR A 284 11.55 16.86 -2.10
C THR A 284 12.99 17.37 -2.09
N ALA A 285 13.18 18.68 -1.90
CA ALA A 285 14.51 19.28 -1.86
C ALA A 285 15.44 18.47 -0.93
N ALA A 286 16.68 18.20 -1.34
CA ALA A 286 17.67 17.57 -0.49
C ALA A 286 18.00 18.53 0.67
N VAL A 287 17.40 18.28 1.83
CA VAL A 287 17.59 19.09 3.04
C VAL A 287 17.89 18.10 4.17
N GLY A 288 18.95 18.37 4.91
CA GLY A 288 19.40 17.59 6.07
C GLY A 288 20.73 18.11 6.60
N THR A 289 21.16 17.61 7.76
CA THR A 289 22.47 17.99 8.34
C THR A 289 23.61 17.17 7.75
N VAL A 290 24.67 17.85 7.29
CA VAL A 290 25.87 17.20 6.74
C VAL A 290 26.46 16.19 7.73
N GLY A 291 26.73 14.97 7.27
CA GLY A 291 27.19 13.85 8.09
C GLY A 291 26.09 12.87 8.49
N TYR A 292 24.82 13.29 8.53
CA TYR A 292 23.65 12.44 8.79
C TYR A 292 22.84 12.15 7.52
N MET A 293 23.07 12.91 6.45
CA MET A 293 22.37 12.72 5.18
C MET A 293 22.78 11.41 4.52
N ALA A 294 21.78 10.56 4.24
CA ALA A 294 21.94 9.38 3.43
C ALA A 294 22.41 9.76 2.00
N PRO A 295 23.29 8.96 1.38
CA PRO A 295 23.86 9.26 0.06
C PRO A 295 22.79 9.36 -1.04
N GLU A 296 21.72 8.56 -0.95
CA GLU A 296 20.64 8.54 -1.93
C GLU A 296 19.68 9.72 -1.81
N LEU A 297 19.75 10.52 -0.73
CA LEU A 297 18.85 11.65 -0.50
C LEU A 297 18.82 12.64 -1.67
N VAL A 298 19.96 12.82 -2.36
CA VAL A 298 20.09 13.74 -3.51
C VAL A 298 19.59 13.13 -4.83
N THR A 299 19.52 11.81 -4.94
CA THR A 299 19.13 11.11 -6.18
C THR A 299 17.68 10.63 -6.14
N THR A 300 17.23 10.10 -5.00
CA THR A 300 15.91 9.49 -4.83
C THR A 300 14.97 10.29 -3.92
N GLY A 301 15.49 11.31 -3.22
CA GLY A 301 14.71 12.12 -2.28
C GLY A 301 14.62 11.50 -0.88
N ALA A 302 13.90 12.16 0.02
CA ALA A 302 13.75 11.70 1.39
C ALA A 302 12.82 10.47 1.47
N SER A 303 13.18 9.50 2.30
CA SER A 303 12.41 8.28 2.58
C SER A 303 12.62 7.80 4.01
N THR A 304 11.86 6.79 4.44
CA THR A 304 12.09 6.11 5.72
C THR A 304 13.52 5.57 5.85
N GLY A 305 14.05 5.02 4.75
CA GLY A 305 15.44 4.56 4.68
C GLY A 305 16.44 5.67 4.97
N THR A 306 16.18 6.90 4.51
CA THR A 306 17.07 8.04 4.79
C THR A 306 17.06 8.45 6.28
N ASP A 307 15.92 8.32 6.97
CA ASP A 307 15.83 8.56 8.41
C ASP A 307 16.50 7.43 9.21
N VAL A 308 16.40 6.17 8.77
CA VAL A 308 17.12 5.03 9.36
C VAL A 308 18.64 5.26 9.29
N TYR A 309 19.14 5.75 8.15
CA TYR A 309 20.56 6.10 8.00
C TYR A 309 20.98 7.17 9.02
N ALA A 310 20.22 8.25 9.12
CA ALA A 310 20.49 9.35 10.05
C ALA A 310 20.43 8.87 11.51
N PHE A 311 19.50 7.98 11.85
CA PHE A 311 19.43 7.35 13.17
C PHE A 311 20.66 6.46 13.45
N GLY A 312 21.13 5.71 12.46
CA GLY A 312 22.38 4.95 12.57
C GLY A 312 23.59 5.83 12.87
N VAL A 313 23.69 6.98 12.20
CA VAL A 313 24.72 7.99 12.47
C VAL A 313 24.59 8.55 13.89
N PHE A 314 23.36 8.85 14.32
CA PHE A 314 23.08 9.32 15.68
C PHE A 314 23.53 8.31 16.75
N MET A 315 23.22 7.02 16.58
CA MET A 315 23.66 5.97 17.50
C MET A 315 25.18 5.92 17.63
N LEU A 316 25.88 6.01 16.49
CA LEU A 316 27.35 6.03 16.47
C LEU A 316 27.90 7.30 17.14
N GLU A 317 27.29 8.46 16.94
CA GLU A 317 27.70 9.72 17.57
C GLU A 317 27.57 9.64 19.10
N VAL A 318 26.45 9.08 19.59
CA VAL A 318 26.21 8.88 21.02
C VAL A 318 27.23 7.91 21.61
N ALA A 319 27.45 6.75 20.97
CA ALA A 319 28.38 5.74 21.46
C ALA A 319 29.86 6.20 21.42
N CYS A 320 30.24 6.97 20.39
CA CYS A 320 31.61 7.43 20.22
C CYS A 320 31.89 8.77 20.92
N GLY A 321 30.86 9.54 21.28
CA GLY A 321 31.02 10.89 21.82
C GLY A 321 31.62 11.89 20.83
N ARG A 322 31.51 11.62 19.53
CA ARG A 322 32.21 12.32 18.45
C ARG A 322 31.26 12.76 17.35
N ARG A 323 31.57 13.90 16.71
CA ARG A 323 30.78 14.36 15.55
C ARG A 323 30.98 13.41 14.36
N PRO A 324 29.96 13.21 13.50
CA PRO A 324 30.09 12.31 12.35
C PRO A 324 31.19 12.67 11.36
N VAL A 325 31.47 13.98 11.24
CA VAL A 325 32.54 14.54 10.40
C VAL A 325 33.35 15.53 11.23
N GLU A 326 34.65 15.27 11.36
CA GLU A 326 35.60 16.12 12.07
C GLU A 326 36.80 16.44 11.16
N PRO A 327 36.78 17.57 10.42
CA PRO A 327 37.79 17.88 9.41
C PRO A 327 39.22 17.99 9.96
N GLN A 328 39.35 18.36 11.24
CA GLN A 328 40.61 18.56 11.94
C GLN A 328 41.37 17.24 12.23
N LEU A 329 40.71 16.09 12.11
CA LEU A 329 41.32 14.79 12.35
C LEU A 329 42.03 14.25 11.10
N GLN A 330 42.94 13.30 11.34
CA GLN A 330 43.59 12.50 10.29
C GLN A 330 42.53 11.85 9.39
N VAL A 331 42.88 11.63 8.12
CA VAL A 331 41.95 11.18 7.06
C VAL A 331 41.22 9.88 7.46
N GLU A 332 41.89 9.02 8.21
CA GLU A 332 41.41 7.73 8.70
C GLU A 332 40.33 7.88 9.79
N ARG A 333 40.37 8.96 10.57
CA ARG A 333 39.44 9.23 11.69
C ARG A 333 38.42 10.33 11.38
N ARG A 334 38.56 11.01 10.25
CA ARG A 334 37.72 12.14 9.81
C ARG A 334 36.24 11.78 9.68
N HIS A 335 35.95 10.57 9.21
CA HIS A 335 34.58 10.07 9.00
C HIS A 335 34.29 8.96 10.00
N MET A 336 33.34 9.22 10.89
CA MET A 336 33.04 8.34 12.02
C MET A 336 32.63 6.92 11.58
N ILE A 337 31.69 6.81 10.63
CA ILE A 337 31.19 5.51 10.12
C ILE A 337 32.35 4.64 9.60
N LYS A 338 33.24 5.22 8.79
CA LYS A 338 34.41 4.52 8.26
C LYS A 338 35.34 4.08 9.39
N TRP A 339 35.64 4.99 10.33
CA TRP A 339 36.53 4.70 11.45
C TRP A 339 36.01 3.58 12.36
N VAL A 340 34.72 3.61 12.73
CA VAL A 340 34.10 2.56 13.56
C VAL A 340 34.12 1.21 12.83
N CYS A 341 33.84 1.18 11.52
CA CYS A 341 33.96 -0.04 10.73
C CYS A 341 35.41 -0.57 10.69
N GLU A 342 36.42 0.29 10.57
CA GLU A 342 37.82 -0.12 10.64
C GLU A 342 38.23 -0.65 12.02
N CYS A 343 37.68 -0.09 13.11
CA CYS A 343 37.82 -0.65 14.45
C CYS A 343 37.20 -2.04 14.53
N TRP A 344 36.02 -2.25 13.95
CA TRP A 344 35.38 -3.55 13.91
C TRP A 344 36.18 -4.60 13.12
N LYS A 345 36.76 -4.22 11.96
CA LYS A 345 37.64 -5.11 11.18
C LYS A 345 38.87 -5.58 11.95
N LYS A 346 39.32 -4.80 12.92
CA LYS A 346 40.48 -5.08 13.77
C LYS A 346 40.10 -5.75 15.10
N ASP A 347 38.83 -6.10 15.28
CA ASP A 347 38.29 -6.64 16.53
C ASP A 347 38.54 -5.72 17.74
N ALA A 348 38.50 -4.40 17.48
CA ALA A 348 38.82 -3.33 18.42
C ALA A 348 37.66 -2.32 18.51
N LEU A 349 36.42 -2.80 18.43
CA LEU A 349 35.23 -1.95 18.33
C LEU A 349 35.08 -1.04 19.56
N LEU A 350 35.38 -1.57 20.74
CA LEU A 350 35.30 -0.83 22.01
C LEU A 350 36.30 0.34 22.09
N ASP A 351 37.38 0.35 21.31
CA ASP A 351 38.31 1.48 21.23
C ASP A 351 37.66 2.73 20.61
N ALA A 352 36.53 2.57 19.92
CA ALA A 352 35.78 3.68 19.35
C ALA A 352 34.84 4.36 20.35
N THR A 353 34.68 3.80 21.55
CA THR A 353 33.73 4.27 22.57
C THR A 353 34.14 5.64 23.14
N ASP A 354 33.15 6.44 23.54
CA ASP A 354 33.38 7.74 24.18
C ASP A 354 34.31 7.60 25.40
N PRO A 355 35.51 8.20 25.38
CA PRO A 355 36.45 8.14 26.49
C PRO A 355 35.88 8.70 27.81
N ARG A 356 34.86 9.56 27.73
CA ARG A 356 34.21 10.16 28.92
C ARG A 356 33.37 9.17 29.71
N LEU A 357 33.01 8.03 29.14
CA LEU A 357 32.31 6.96 29.87
C LEU A 357 33.22 6.24 30.87
N GLY A 358 34.55 6.40 30.79
CA GLY A 358 35.47 5.89 31.80
C GLY A 358 35.46 4.35 31.99
N GLY A 359 34.88 3.60 31.05
CA GLY A 359 34.67 2.15 31.18
C GLY A 359 33.38 1.74 31.92
N GLU A 360 32.53 2.69 32.30
CA GLU A 360 31.24 2.43 32.95
C GLU A 360 30.15 2.11 31.92
N PHE A 361 30.26 0.98 31.24
CA PHE A 361 29.26 0.49 30.28
C PHE A 361 29.29 -1.05 30.17
N ILE A 362 28.22 -1.62 29.63
CA ILE A 362 28.16 -3.05 29.30
C ILE A 362 28.73 -3.23 27.89
N ALA A 363 29.82 -3.99 27.77
CA ALA A 363 30.58 -4.12 26.52
C ALA A 363 29.71 -4.68 25.37
N GLU A 364 28.89 -5.68 25.68
CA GLU A 364 28.00 -6.33 24.73
C GLU A 364 26.94 -5.37 24.17
N GLU A 365 26.41 -4.48 25.01
CA GLU A 365 25.43 -3.46 24.60
C GLU A 365 26.07 -2.40 23.71
N VAL A 366 27.27 -1.92 24.05
CA VAL A 366 28.02 -0.96 23.23
C VAL A 366 28.38 -1.57 21.88
N GLU A 367 28.84 -2.82 21.84
CA GLU A 367 29.10 -3.51 20.58
C GLU A 367 27.84 -3.67 19.74
N MET A 368 26.72 -4.05 20.36
CA MET A 368 25.43 -4.17 19.66
C MET A 368 25.02 -2.82 19.06
N VAL A 369 25.07 -1.73 19.83
CA VAL A 369 24.74 -0.38 19.39
C VAL A 369 25.65 0.05 18.24
N MET A 370 26.96 -0.21 18.31
CA MET A 370 27.88 0.15 17.23
C MET A 370 27.65 -0.68 15.96
N LYS A 371 27.44 -2.00 16.08
CA LYS A 371 27.12 -2.88 14.95
C LYS A 371 25.79 -2.49 14.30
N LEU A 372 24.77 -2.21 15.10
CA LEU A 372 23.46 -1.76 14.62
C LEU A 372 23.54 -0.38 13.97
N GLY A 373 24.30 0.56 14.53
CA GLY A 373 24.56 1.86 13.91
C GLY A 373 25.24 1.74 12.55
N LEU A 374 26.20 0.82 12.40
CA LEU A 374 26.82 0.49 11.11
C LEU A 374 25.85 -0.16 10.11
N LEU A 375 24.95 -1.02 10.58
CA LEU A 375 23.94 -1.66 9.76
C LEU A 375 22.89 -0.64 9.27
N CYS A 376 22.41 0.23 10.15
CA CYS A 376 21.48 1.32 9.80
C CYS A 376 22.11 2.33 8.83
N SER A 377 23.41 2.60 8.97
CA SER A 377 24.16 3.53 8.10
C SER A 377 24.74 2.87 6.83
N ASN A 378 24.22 1.71 6.43
CA ASN A 378 24.63 1.04 5.20
C ASN A 378 24.35 1.91 3.96
N ILE A 379 25.29 2.00 3.02
CA ILE A 379 25.12 2.78 1.79
C ILE A 379 24.01 2.21 0.88
N VAL A 380 23.68 0.92 1.02
CA VAL A 380 22.60 0.24 0.29
C VAL A 380 21.31 0.34 1.11
N PRO A 381 20.31 1.15 0.70
CA PRO A 381 19.10 1.39 1.50
C PRO A 381 18.32 0.11 1.84
N GLU A 382 18.25 -0.83 0.90
CA GLU A 382 17.52 -2.09 1.04
C GLU A 382 18.18 -3.07 2.03
N SER A 383 19.43 -2.82 2.39
CA SER A 383 20.17 -3.61 3.40
C SER A 383 19.99 -3.08 4.82
N ARG A 384 19.31 -1.94 5.00
CA ARG A 384 19.05 -1.35 6.32
C ARG A 384 17.82 -2.01 6.95
N PRO A 385 17.80 -2.21 8.27
CA PRO A 385 16.61 -2.69 8.98
C PRO A 385 15.50 -1.64 8.98
N THR A 386 14.26 -2.06 9.22
CA THR A 386 13.18 -1.13 9.54
C THR A 386 13.36 -0.55 10.93
N MET A 387 12.79 0.63 11.23
CA MET A 387 12.85 1.19 12.59
C MET A 387 12.20 0.29 13.64
N GLU A 388 11.20 -0.51 13.25
CA GLU A 388 10.63 -1.54 14.11
C GLU A 388 11.67 -2.61 14.47
N GLN A 389 12.39 -3.14 13.48
CA GLN A 389 13.48 -4.09 13.72
C GLN A 389 14.58 -3.48 14.60
N VAL A 390 14.95 -2.22 14.37
CA VAL A 390 15.92 -1.48 15.21
C VAL A 390 15.48 -1.47 16.68
N VAL A 391 14.22 -1.16 16.97
CA VAL A 391 13.68 -1.18 18.33
C VAL A 391 13.67 -2.60 18.92
N LEU A 392 13.33 -3.61 18.12
CA LEU A 392 13.37 -5.01 18.56
C LEU A 392 14.78 -5.47 18.90
N TYR A 393 15.79 -5.09 18.12
CA TYR A 393 17.20 -5.37 18.41
C TYR A 393 17.67 -4.66 19.68
N LEU A 394 17.40 -3.36 19.81
CA LEU A 394 17.80 -2.58 20.99
C LEU A 394 17.16 -3.09 22.29
N ASN A 395 15.94 -3.61 22.22
CA ASN A 395 15.23 -4.19 23.36
C ASN A 395 15.58 -5.66 23.62
N ASN A 396 16.52 -6.26 22.87
CA ASN A 396 16.85 -7.68 22.92
C ASN A 396 15.65 -8.62 22.68
N ASN A 397 14.62 -8.15 21.97
CA ASN A 397 13.43 -8.94 21.61
C ASN A 397 13.65 -9.76 20.34
N LEU A 398 14.64 -9.39 19.53
CA LEU A 398 15.04 -10.09 18.31
C LEU A 398 16.58 -10.15 18.27
N PRO A 399 17.21 -11.30 17.92
CA PRO A 399 18.65 -11.35 17.76
C PRO A 399 19.07 -10.55 16.52
N MET A 400 20.21 -9.86 16.62
CA MET A 400 20.81 -9.19 15.46
C MET A 400 21.04 -10.17 14.31
N PRO A 401 20.87 -9.73 13.04
CA PRO A 401 21.17 -10.58 11.89
C PRO A 401 22.65 -10.96 11.88
N ASP A 402 22.98 -12.06 11.20
CA ASP A 402 24.39 -12.44 11.00
C ASP A 402 24.99 -11.58 9.87
N PHE A 403 25.94 -10.71 10.22
CA PHE A 403 26.68 -9.87 9.28
C PHE A 403 28.06 -9.53 9.80
N SER A 404 28.93 -9.09 8.90
CA SER A 404 30.34 -8.81 9.18
C SER A 404 30.70 -7.38 8.74
N PRO A 405 31.85 -6.82 9.17
CA PRO A 405 32.32 -5.53 8.66
C PRO A 405 32.68 -5.55 7.17
N TYR A 406 32.63 -6.73 6.51
CA TYR A 406 32.85 -6.91 5.07
C TYR A 406 31.54 -7.04 4.28
N THR A 407 30.38 -7.04 4.95
CA THR A 407 29.08 -7.02 4.29
C THR A 407 28.97 -5.78 3.40
N LEU A 408 28.39 -5.95 2.21
CA LEU A 408 28.30 -4.92 1.20
C LEU A 408 27.70 -3.62 1.78
N GLY A 409 28.40 -2.51 1.55
CA GLY A 409 27.94 -1.17 1.91
C GLY A 409 28.19 -0.72 3.35
N ILE A 410 28.63 -1.63 4.24
CA ILE A 410 29.03 -1.27 5.62
C ILE A 410 30.34 -0.50 5.60
N GLY A 411 30.41 0.59 6.39
CA GLY A 411 31.62 1.40 6.54
C GLY A 411 32.06 2.17 5.28
N THR A 412 31.28 2.08 4.20
CA THR A 412 31.57 2.74 2.93
C THR A 412 31.12 4.19 3.01
N PHE A 413 32.03 5.12 2.74
CA PHE A 413 31.73 6.53 2.65
C PHE A 413 31.71 6.95 1.18
N ALA A 414 30.57 7.42 0.68
CA ALA A 414 30.50 8.15 -0.58
C ALA A 414 30.85 9.62 -0.27
N PRO A 415 31.98 10.17 -0.76
CA PRO A 415 32.30 11.56 -0.53
C PRO A 415 31.29 12.45 -1.26
N PHE A 416 30.42 13.10 -0.49
CA PHE A 416 29.72 14.30 -0.93
C PHE A 416 30.78 15.33 -1.36
N MET A 417 30.97 15.50 -2.67
CA MET A 417 31.69 16.62 -3.24
C MET A 417 30.75 17.83 -3.21
N VAL A 418 30.52 18.40 -2.02
CA VAL A 418 29.89 19.72 -1.88
C VAL A 418 30.93 20.67 -1.31
N ASP A 419 31.48 21.47 -2.20
CA ASP A 419 32.29 22.63 -1.84
C ASP A 419 31.36 23.63 -1.12
N ALA A 420 31.54 23.74 0.20
CA ALA A 420 30.69 24.51 1.11
C ALA A 420 30.63 26.03 0.79
N ALA A 421 31.34 26.49 -0.24
CA ALA A 421 31.40 27.87 -0.68
C ALA A 421 30.35 28.27 -1.74
N SER A 422 29.53 27.34 -2.26
CA SER A 422 28.72 27.61 -3.48
C SER A 422 27.21 27.76 -3.28
N TRP A 423 26.66 27.61 -2.05
CA TRP A 423 25.24 27.86 -1.81
C TRP A 423 25.02 29.20 -1.09
N SER A 424 24.62 30.20 -1.87
CA SER A 424 24.06 31.44 -1.35
C SER A 424 22.71 31.16 -0.69
N TRP A 425 22.71 31.16 0.64
CA TRP A 425 21.52 31.15 1.48
C TRP A 425 20.58 32.31 1.11
N SER A 426 19.35 32.00 0.71
CA SER A 426 18.23 32.96 0.68
C SER A 426 17.14 32.44 1.60
N GLY A 427 17.32 32.67 2.90
CA GLY A 427 16.25 32.45 3.88
C GLY A 427 15.12 33.48 3.69
N PRO A 428 13.85 33.12 3.91
CA PRO A 428 12.79 34.11 3.96
C PRO A 428 12.98 34.98 5.21
N SER A 429 13.12 36.29 5.02
CA SER A 429 13.08 37.28 6.09
C SER A 429 11.74 37.22 6.83
N MET A 430 11.78 37.13 8.16
CA MET A 430 10.60 37.25 9.01
C MET A 430 10.06 38.69 8.95
N SER A 431 8.96 38.90 8.23
CA SER A 431 8.11 40.08 8.42
C SER A 431 6.85 39.67 9.16
N SER A 432 6.68 40.21 10.36
CA SER A 432 5.46 40.12 11.16
C SER A 432 4.32 40.87 10.46
N SER A 433 3.26 40.16 10.09
CA SER A 433 1.98 40.78 9.74
C SER A 433 0.84 40.12 10.49
N SER A 434 0.31 40.88 11.43
CA SER A 434 -0.89 40.64 12.24
C SER A 434 -2.12 40.25 11.40
N SER A 435 -2.74 39.11 11.72
CA SER A 435 -4.03 38.70 11.18
C SER A 435 -5.18 39.42 11.88
N ASN A 436 -5.74 40.43 11.23
CA ASN A 436 -7.04 40.99 11.59
C ASN A 436 -8.15 40.07 11.06
N HIS A 437 -8.88 39.46 12.00
CA HIS A 437 -10.18 38.84 11.74
C HIS A 437 -11.21 39.89 11.32
N SER A 438 -11.99 39.60 10.28
CA SER A 438 -13.38 40.03 10.18
C SER A 438 -14.20 39.07 9.29
N PRO A 439 -15.50 38.90 9.58
CA PRO A 439 -16.29 37.76 9.16
C PRO A 439 -17.10 38.06 7.89
N TYR A 440 -17.28 37.06 7.02
CA TYR A 440 -18.27 37.15 5.94
C TYR A 440 -19.44 36.18 6.16
N PRO A 441 -20.67 36.59 5.78
CA PRO A 441 -21.91 36.03 6.31
C PRO A 441 -22.48 34.92 5.43
N CYS A 442 -23.15 33.96 6.08
CA CYS A 442 -24.03 33.00 5.43
C CYS A 442 -25.33 33.65 4.94
N GLN A 443 -25.77 33.30 3.74
CA GLN A 443 -27.19 33.16 3.41
C GLN A 443 -27.41 32.05 2.36
N PRO A 444 -28.63 31.47 2.32
CA PRO A 444 -28.84 30.04 2.09
C PRO A 444 -29.34 29.73 0.67
N ALA A 445 -29.14 28.48 0.25
CA ALA A 445 -29.89 27.88 -0.84
C ALA A 445 -30.36 26.48 -0.40
N ASP A 446 -31.67 26.36 -0.21
CA ASP A 446 -32.39 25.11 0.00
C ASP A 446 -32.28 24.22 -1.25
N GLN A 447 -31.79 22.98 -1.11
CA GLN A 447 -32.37 21.78 -1.75
C GLN A 447 -31.80 20.50 -1.08
N PRO A 448 -32.61 19.42 -0.93
CA PRO A 448 -32.41 18.43 0.12
C PRO A 448 -31.65 17.19 -0.36
N TRP A 449 -30.49 16.92 0.26
CA TRP A 449 -30.00 15.58 0.63
C TRP A 449 -29.13 15.75 1.87
N SER A 450 -29.76 15.82 3.04
CA SER A 450 -29.07 15.76 4.32
C SER A 450 -29.36 14.44 5.00
N GLU A 451 -28.38 13.55 5.03
CA GLU A 451 -27.83 13.05 6.29
C GLU A 451 -26.46 12.40 6.02
N THR A 452 -25.43 13.19 6.33
CA THR A 452 -24.00 12.84 6.33
C THR A 452 -23.70 11.64 7.22
N LYS A 453 -23.17 10.56 6.63
CA LYS A 453 -22.32 9.52 7.25
C LYS A 453 -21.63 8.67 6.16
N ASN A 454 -20.30 8.60 6.20
CA ASN A 454 -19.40 8.04 5.18
C ASN A 454 -19.62 6.54 4.91
N SER A 455 -19.73 6.13 3.65
CA SER A 455 -20.11 4.78 3.25
C SER A 455 -19.49 4.39 1.91
N LEU A 456 -19.01 3.14 1.80
CA LEU A 456 -18.78 2.51 0.51
C LEU A 456 -20.14 2.08 -0.07
N HIS A 457 -20.36 2.22 -1.37
CA HIS A 457 -21.58 1.76 -2.02
C HIS A 457 -21.25 0.95 -3.26
N VAL A 458 -21.86 -0.23 -3.42
CA VAL A 458 -21.86 -1.01 -4.67
C VAL A 458 -23.27 -0.99 -5.26
N VAL A 459 -23.42 -0.88 -6.58
CA VAL A 459 -24.67 -0.91 -7.40
C VAL A 459 -24.38 -1.69 -8.68
N ALA A 460 -25.22 -2.64 -9.11
CA ALA A 460 -25.06 -3.28 -10.43
C ALA A 460 -26.10 -2.71 -11.42
N GLU A 461 -25.65 -2.16 -12.55
CA GLU A 461 -26.55 -1.66 -13.61
C GLU A 461 -26.59 -2.63 -14.82
N PRO A 462 -27.73 -2.72 -15.55
CA PRO A 462 -27.83 -3.59 -16.72
C PRO A 462 -27.06 -3.02 -17.94
N GLU A 463 -26.39 -3.91 -18.69
CA GLU A 463 -25.89 -3.62 -20.03
C GLU A 463 -27.03 -3.08 -20.92
N LYS A 464 -26.82 -1.95 -21.61
CA LYS A 464 -27.69 -1.60 -22.73
C LYS A 464 -27.58 -2.69 -23.79
N PRO A 465 -28.70 -3.23 -24.32
CA PRO A 465 -28.64 -4.22 -25.38
C PRO A 465 -27.88 -3.61 -26.57
N LYS A 466 -26.85 -4.32 -27.04
CA LYS A 466 -26.19 -4.02 -28.32
C LYS A 466 -27.26 -4.15 -29.41
N THR A 467 -27.66 -3.03 -30.00
CA THR A 467 -28.52 -2.95 -31.18
C THR A 467 -27.78 -3.37 -32.43
#